data_AF-A0AAD5ISZ7-F1
#
_entry.id   AF-A0AAD5ISZ7-F1
#
_cell.length_a   1.000
_cell.length_b   1.000
_cell.length_c   1.000
_cell.angle_alpha   90.00
_cell.angle_beta   90.00
_cell.angle_gamma   90.00
#
_symmetry.space_group_name_H-M   'P 1'
#
loop_
_entity.id
_entity.type
_entity.pdbx_description
1 polymer ?
#
loop_
_entity_poly.entity_id
_entity_poly.type
_entity_poly.pdbx_seq_one_letter_code
_entity_poly.pdbx_strand_id
1 'polypeptide(L)'
;MKSTRNLELMIPSLALELLKCLFEEVIRQKGKDDNKYPIPQNGKDYISSLIGYPSNLLFNATKSGNSRFLTELIHSYPFLVQELDENNRSIFHAAILHCHTSTFNLIYEMGFNKELLTTIVDADKNTMLHLAAKYPYHSQVGGLSSAALEMQQEFLLFEVEKRMQPSFRNMKNAQRLTSKELFTREHKSLMKSEEKWMRNTTSSRMVVATLIAMVVFSANFIVPGDYNNVTRTPLLLEKDFFLVFVISDAVALSSS
;
A
#
# COMPACT_ATOMS: atom_id res chain seq x y z
N MET A 1 -39.25 2.70 26.02
CA MET A 1 -38.12 2.21 25.18
C MET A 1 -36.89 3.11 25.31
N LYS A 2 -36.21 3.12 26.47
CA LYS A 2 -35.04 3.99 26.74
C LYS A 2 -33.90 3.23 27.46
N SER A 3 -33.78 1.93 27.23
CA SER A 3 -32.89 1.04 28.02
C SER A 3 -31.83 0.27 27.23
N THR A 4 -31.67 0.53 25.93
CA THR A 4 -30.64 -0.14 25.10
C THR A 4 -29.47 0.76 24.71
N ARG A 5 -29.60 2.09 24.86
CA ARG A 5 -28.53 3.06 24.52
C ARG A 5 -27.40 3.18 25.55
N ASN A 6 -27.59 2.66 26.77
CA ASN A 6 -26.54 2.71 27.81
C ASN A 6 -25.58 1.51 27.76
N LEU A 7 -25.97 0.37 27.20
CA LEU A 7 -25.09 -0.80 27.13
C LEU A 7 -23.97 -0.63 26.09
N GLU A 8 -24.25 -0.01 24.93
CA GLU A 8 -23.24 0.22 23.88
C GLU A 8 -22.15 1.23 24.28
N LEU A 9 -22.43 2.14 25.21
CA LEU A 9 -21.46 3.09 25.76
C LEU A 9 -20.70 2.57 26.99
N MET A 10 -21.17 1.49 27.62
CA MET A 10 -20.54 0.87 28.81
C MET A 10 -19.52 -0.22 28.47
N ILE A 11 -19.66 -0.87 27.32
CA ILE A 11 -18.72 -1.92 26.87
C ILE A 11 -17.29 -1.38 26.66
N PRO A 12 -17.08 -0.18 26.06
CA PRO A 12 -15.75 0.42 25.96
C PRO A 12 -15.13 0.73 27.33
N SER A 13 -15.92 1.23 28.28
CA SER A 13 -15.40 1.61 29.61
C SER A 13 -15.00 0.38 30.42
N LEU A 14 -15.80 -0.68 30.40
CA LEU A 14 -15.47 -1.92 31.11
C LEU A 14 -14.29 -2.65 30.47
N ALA A 15 -14.18 -2.65 29.14
CA ALA A 15 -13.03 -3.20 28.44
C ALA A 15 -11.75 -2.39 28.72
N LEU A 16 -11.85 -1.05 28.81
CA LEU A 16 -10.75 -0.17 29.17
C LEU A 16 -10.34 -0.35 30.63
N GLU A 17 -11.29 -0.52 31.53
CA GLU A 17 -11.06 -0.77 32.95
C GLU A 17 -10.45 -2.15 33.17
N LEU A 18 -10.93 -3.18 32.48
CA LEU A 18 -10.30 -4.50 32.40
C LEU A 18 -8.90 -4.40 31.81
N LEU A 19 -8.69 -3.60 30.77
CA LEU A 19 -7.39 -3.41 30.18
C LEU A 19 -6.43 -2.76 31.18
N LYS A 20 -6.86 -1.70 31.87
CA LYS A 20 -6.08 -1.05 32.93
C LYS A 20 -5.78 -2.03 34.06
N CYS A 21 -6.77 -2.79 34.54
CA CYS A 21 -6.58 -3.81 35.56
C CYS A 21 -5.65 -4.93 35.09
N LEU A 22 -5.76 -5.41 33.86
CA LEU A 22 -4.84 -6.38 33.27
C LEU A 22 -3.45 -5.80 33.09
N PHE A 23 -3.33 -4.51 32.77
CA PHE A 23 -2.06 -3.82 32.62
C PHE A 23 -1.34 -3.70 33.95
N GLU A 24 -2.05 -3.24 34.98
CA GLU A 24 -1.59 -3.22 36.36
C GLU A 24 -1.27 -4.64 36.87
N GLU A 25 -2.08 -5.64 36.52
CA GLU A 25 -1.83 -7.03 36.90
C GLU A 25 -0.60 -7.61 36.21
N VAL A 26 -0.40 -7.35 34.92
CA VAL A 26 0.77 -7.82 34.16
C VAL A 26 2.04 -7.15 34.67
N ILE A 27 1.97 -5.85 34.99
CA ILE A 27 3.04 -5.13 35.67
C ILE A 27 3.33 -5.77 37.03
N ARG A 28 2.30 -6.11 37.81
CA ARG A 28 2.40 -6.70 39.15
C ARG A 28 2.91 -8.15 39.16
N GLN A 29 2.48 -8.98 38.22
CA GLN A 29 2.90 -10.39 38.07
C GLN A 29 4.36 -10.47 37.64
N LYS A 30 4.80 -9.56 36.78
CA LYS A 30 6.18 -9.52 36.32
C LYS A 30 7.18 -9.11 37.40
N GLY A 31 6.73 -8.41 38.45
CA GLY A 31 7.51 -8.19 39.68
C GLY A 31 7.40 -9.29 40.75
N LYS A 32 6.69 -10.40 40.46
CA LYS A 32 6.57 -11.59 41.34
C LYS A 32 7.28 -12.83 40.77
N ASP A 33 7.53 -12.88 39.47
CA ASP A 33 8.22 -13.99 38.78
C ASP A 33 9.77 -13.94 38.92
N ASP A 34 10.27 -13.15 39.87
CA ASP A 34 11.67 -12.82 40.18
C ASP A 34 12.56 -14.00 40.64
N ASN A 35 12.18 -15.25 40.37
CA ASN A 35 13.00 -16.43 40.69
C ASN A 35 13.56 -17.15 39.47
N LYS A 36 13.36 -16.64 38.24
CA LYS A 36 13.90 -17.25 37.01
C LYS A 36 14.91 -16.37 36.24
N TYR A 37 14.99 -15.08 36.54
CA TYR A 37 16.01 -14.17 36.04
C TYR A 37 16.51 -13.31 37.21
N PRO A 38 17.82 -13.08 37.40
CA PRO A 38 18.31 -12.34 38.55
C PRO A 38 17.69 -10.94 38.55
N ILE A 39 17.11 -10.56 39.69
CA ILE A 39 16.68 -9.19 39.98
C ILE A 39 17.85 -8.27 39.60
N PRO A 40 17.70 -7.36 38.63
CA PRO A 40 18.74 -6.38 38.39
C PRO A 40 18.79 -5.51 39.64
N GLN A 41 19.90 -5.55 40.37
CA GLN A 41 20.02 -5.00 41.72
C GLN A 41 19.93 -3.45 41.79
N ASN A 42 19.61 -2.80 40.68
CA ASN A 42 19.52 -1.36 40.55
C ASN A 42 18.11 -0.96 40.08
N GLY A 43 17.43 -0.09 40.83
CA GLY A 43 16.09 0.41 40.50
C GLY A 43 15.96 1.09 39.11
N LYS A 44 17.07 1.36 38.44
CA LYS A 44 17.11 1.85 37.05
C LYS A 44 16.64 0.82 36.02
N ASP A 45 16.89 -0.45 36.25
CA ASP A 45 16.56 -1.53 35.30
C ASP A 45 15.07 -1.91 35.39
N TYR A 46 14.50 -1.88 36.60
CA TYR A 46 13.07 -2.08 36.82
C TYR A 46 12.25 -0.96 36.18
N ILE A 47 12.64 0.29 36.40
CA ILE A 47 12.02 1.46 35.76
C ILE A 47 12.16 1.39 34.23
N SER A 48 13.31 0.96 33.69
CA SER A 48 13.48 0.76 32.24
C SER A 48 12.55 -0.32 31.69
N SER A 49 12.32 -1.41 32.42
CA SER A 49 11.36 -2.46 32.00
C SER A 49 9.90 -1.99 32.04
N LEU A 50 9.57 -1.12 33.00
CA LEU A 50 8.23 -0.53 33.17
C LEU A 50 7.94 0.53 32.10
N ILE A 51 8.95 1.30 31.68
CA ILE A 51 8.87 2.29 30.59
C ILE A 51 8.89 1.60 29.22
N GLY A 52 9.68 0.54 29.05
CA GLY A 52 9.77 -0.21 27.79
C GLY A 52 8.53 -1.03 27.45
N TYR A 53 7.78 -1.50 28.45
CA TYR A 53 6.57 -2.31 28.25
C TYR A 53 5.43 -1.58 27.49
N PRO A 54 5.00 -0.37 27.87
CA PRO A 54 3.98 0.37 27.13
C PRO A 54 4.46 0.85 25.75
N SER A 55 5.75 1.15 25.58
CA SER A 55 6.34 1.44 24.26
C SER A 55 6.24 0.22 23.34
N ASN A 56 6.66 -0.96 23.80
CA ASN A 56 6.54 -2.20 23.05
C ASN A 56 5.08 -2.52 22.68
N LEU A 57 4.15 -2.27 23.59
CA LEU A 57 2.72 -2.46 23.36
C LEU A 57 2.16 -1.52 22.28
N LEU A 58 2.58 -0.24 22.29
CA LEU A 58 2.22 0.74 21.27
C LEU A 58 2.64 0.26 19.88
N PHE A 59 3.90 -0.14 19.74
CA PHE A 59 4.42 -0.64 18.49
C PHE A 59 3.73 -1.94 18.08
N ASN A 60 3.55 -2.90 18.99
CA ASN A 60 2.85 -4.15 18.69
C ASN A 60 1.41 -3.92 18.20
N ALA A 61 0.66 -3.02 18.85
CA ALA A 61 -0.68 -2.65 18.42
C ALA A 61 -0.70 -1.97 17.05
N THR A 62 0.31 -1.14 16.76
CA THR A 62 0.49 -0.51 15.46
C THR A 62 0.78 -1.55 14.37
N LYS A 63 1.69 -2.49 14.65
CA LYS A 63 2.05 -3.59 13.73
C LYS A 63 0.88 -4.52 13.44
N SER A 64 0.02 -4.76 14.43
CA SER A 64 -1.18 -5.58 14.27
C SER A 64 -2.36 -4.82 13.67
N GLY A 65 -2.24 -3.51 13.44
CA GLY A 65 -3.33 -2.68 12.93
C GLY A 65 -4.53 -2.52 13.87
N ASN A 66 -4.34 -2.77 15.18
CA ASN A 66 -5.44 -2.71 16.15
C ASN A 66 -5.72 -1.24 16.53
N SER A 67 -6.42 -0.54 15.63
CA SER A 67 -6.68 0.89 15.74
C SER A 67 -7.47 1.26 16.99
N ARG A 68 -8.46 0.45 17.38
CA ARG A 68 -9.28 0.70 18.58
C ARG A 68 -8.42 0.70 19.84
N PHE A 69 -7.57 -0.32 19.99
CA PHE A 69 -6.64 -0.40 21.11
C PHE A 69 -5.63 0.75 21.09
N LEU A 70 -5.11 1.09 19.91
CA LEU A 70 -4.17 2.18 19.74
C LEU A 70 -4.76 3.53 20.17
N THR A 71 -6.03 3.78 19.82
CA THR A 71 -6.78 4.96 20.26
C THR A 71 -6.89 5.03 21.77
N GLU A 72 -7.31 3.96 22.43
CA GLU A 72 -7.43 3.95 23.89
C GLU A 72 -6.08 4.10 24.60
N LEU A 73 -5.04 3.46 24.06
CA LEU A 73 -3.68 3.52 24.61
C LEU A 73 -3.10 4.94 24.54
N ILE A 74 -3.22 5.60 23.38
CA ILE A 74 -2.71 6.97 23.19
C ILE A 74 -3.54 7.98 23.98
N HIS A 75 -4.86 7.82 24.10
CA HIS A 75 -5.67 8.67 24.97
C HIS A 75 -5.30 8.53 26.45
N SER A 76 -5.03 7.30 26.90
CA SER A 76 -4.66 7.03 28.29
C SER A 76 -3.23 7.49 28.60
N TYR A 77 -2.31 7.35 27.64
CA TYR A 77 -0.90 7.66 27.80
C TYR A 77 -0.36 8.44 26.58
N PRO A 78 -0.69 9.74 26.45
CA PRO A 78 -0.32 10.53 25.27
C PRO A 78 1.18 10.66 25.03
N PHE A 79 2.00 10.53 26.07
CA PHE A 79 3.46 10.62 25.96
C PHE A 79 4.07 9.50 25.09
N LEU A 80 3.40 8.35 24.98
CA LEU A 80 3.89 7.20 24.23
C LEU A 80 4.09 7.49 22.75
N VAL A 81 3.42 8.49 22.18
CA VAL A 81 3.58 8.85 20.75
C VAL A 81 4.99 9.35 20.40
N GLN A 82 5.76 9.75 21.41
CA GLN A 82 7.15 10.20 21.26
C GLN A 82 8.17 9.07 21.38
N GLU A 83 7.72 7.89 21.83
CA GLU A 83 8.59 6.73 21.95
C GLU A 83 9.08 6.26 20.58
N LEU A 84 10.30 5.73 20.58
CA LEU A 84 10.94 5.13 19.42
C LEU A 84 11.12 3.64 19.68
N ASP A 85 11.03 2.84 18.62
CA ASP A 85 11.41 1.44 18.72
C ASP A 85 12.93 1.26 18.70
N GLU A 86 13.37 0.01 18.80
CA GLU A 86 14.78 -0.39 18.79
C GLU A 86 15.57 0.07 17.54
N ASN A 87 14.88 0.45 16.46
CA ASN A 87 15.47 0.93 15.21
C ASN A 87 15.35 2.45 15.05
N ASN A 88 15.09 3.19 16.14
CA ASN A 88 14.79 4.62 16.16
C ASN A 88 13.57 5.00 15.32
N ARG A 89 12.58 4.10 15.16
CA ARG A 89 11.38 4.36 14.36
C ARG A 89 10.27 4.88 15.25
N SER A 90 9.64 5.97 14.80
CA SER A 90 8.40 6.46 15.41
C SER A 90 7.20 5.58 15.03
N ILE A 91 6.07 5.80 15.70
CA ILE A 91 4.81 5.10 15.42
C ILE A 91 4.36 5.23 13.94
N PHE A 92 4.67 6.35 13.28
CA PHE A 92 4.37 6.53 11.85
C PHE A 92 5.22 5.64 10.95
N HIS A 93 6.50 5.46 11.26
CA HIS A 93 7.37 4.55 10.54
C HIS A 93 6.86 3.10 10.69
N ALA A 94 6.46 2.72 11.89
CA ALA A 94 5.84 1.41 12.13
C ALA A 94 4.52 1.24 11.36
N ALA A 95 3.66 2.26 11.32
CA ALA A 95 2.41 2.21 10.57
C ALA A 95 2.63 2.05 9.05
N ILE A 96 3.66 2.72 8.50
CA ILE A 96 4.04 2.61 7.09
C ILE A 96 4.60 1.22 6.79
N LEU A 97 5.49 0.69 7.63
CA LEU A 97 6.09 -0.64 7.42
C LEU A 97 5.06 -1.76 7.37
N HIS A 98 4.00 -1.62 8.16
CA HIS A 98 2.92 -2.60 8.20
C HIS A 98 1.77 -2.25 7.23
N CYS A 99 1.86 -1.15 6.48
CA CYS A 99 0.97 -0.76 5.39
C CYS A 99 -0.54 -0.79 5.70
N HIS A 100 -0.95 -0.40 6.90
CA HIS A 100 -2.36 -0.14 7.19
C HIS A 100 -2.65 1.35 6.98
N THR A 101 -3.08 1.73 5.77
CA THR A 101 -3.46 3.13 5.45
C THR A 101 -4.45 3.69 6.48
N SER A 102 -5.38 2.86 6.95
CA SER A 102 -6.32 3.19 8.03
C SER A 102 -5.61 3.51 9.35
N THR A 103 -4.59 2.75 9.73
CA THR A 103 -3.80 2.98 10.96
C THR A 103 -2.93 4.22 10.82
N PHE A 104 -2.28 4.42 9.67
CA PHE A 104 -1.50 5.64 9.41
C PHE A 104 -2.39 6.90 9.47
N ASN A 105 -3.55 6.88 8.81
CA ASN A 105 -4.49 8.00 8.82
C ASN A 105 -5.02 8.26 10.23
N LEU A 106 -5.39 7.21 10.97
CA LEU A 106 -5.88 7.34 12.34
C LEU A 106 -4.82 7.91 13.28
N ILE A 107 -3.57 7.42 13.20
CA ILE A 107 -2.43 7.97 13.94
C ILE A 107 -2.25 9.45 13.57
N TYR A 108 -2.35 9.78 12.29
CA TYR A 108 -2.27 11.17 11.86
C TYR A 108 -3.42 12.02 12.39
N GLU A 109 -4.61 11.48 12.60
CA GLU A 109 -5.80 12.22 13.07
C GLU A 109 -5.84 12.43 14.59
N MET A 110 -5.08 11.65 15.36
CA MET A 110 -5.04 11.67 16.84
C MET A 110 -4.54 12.97 17.52
N GLY A 111 -4.37 14.07 16.78
CA GLY A 111 -4.26 15.43 17.34
C GLY A 111 -2.98 15.79 18.11
N PHE A 112 -2.00 14.89 18.23
CA PHE A 112 -0.69 15.19 18.85
C PHE A 112 0.21 16.03 17.92
N ASN A 113 1.33 16.56 18.43
CA ASN A 113 2.25 17.38 17.64
C ASN A 113 3.01 16.51 16.60
N LYS A 114 2.58 16.61 15.34
CA LYS A 114 3.06 15.78 14.22
C LYS A 114 4.36 16.29 13.63
N GLU A 115 4.63 17.59 13.75
CA GLU A 115 5.78 18.22 13.10
C GLU A 115 7.07 17.51 13.51
N LEU A 116 7.28 17.36 14.82
CA LEU A 116 8.44 16.64 15.36
C LEU A 116 8.52 15.21 14.82
N LEU A 117 7.40 14.48 14.86
CA LEU A 117 7.40 13.06 14.51
C LEU A 117 7.67 12.82 13.02
N THR A 118 7.26 13.74 12.14
CA THR A 118 7.56 13.71 10.70
C THR A 118 9.04 13.96 10.35
N THR A 119 9.81 14.55 11.28
CA THR A 119 11.25 14.79 11.10
C THR A 119 12.13 13.64 11.57
N ILE A 120 11.56 12.66 12.27
CA ILE A 120 12.30 11.50 12.78
C ILE A 120 12.79 10.67 11.61
N VAL A 121 14.00 10.13 11.76
CA VAL A 121 14.60 9.18 10.83
C VAL A 121 14.95 7.90 11.57
N ASP A 122 14.86 6.77 10.87
CA ASP A 122 15.30 5.49 11.42
C ASP A 122 16.83 5.41 11.54
N ALA A 123 17.33 4.28 12.07
CA ALA A 123 18.75 3.99 12.21
C ALA A 123 19.55 4.10 10.89
N ASP A 124 18.91 3.88 9.74
CA ASP A 124 19.49 3.97 8.39
C ASP A 124 19.31 5.37 7.76
N LYS A 125 18.88 6.36 8.55
CA LYS A 125 18.52 7.72 8.12
C LYS A 125 17.38 7.74 7.09
N ASN A 126 16.54 6.72 7.05
CA ASN A 126 15.34 6.71 6.22
C ASN A 126 14.26 7.57 6.89
N THR A 127 13.66 8.45 6.11
CA THR A 127 12.39 9.07 6.48
C THR A 127 11.23 8.10 6.24
N MET A 128 10.05 8.44 6.75
CA MET A 128 8.77 7.81 6.39
C MET A 128 8.61 7.59 4.87
N LEU A 129 9.01 8.58 4.05
CA LEU A 129 8.92 8.49 2.59
C LEU A 129 9.87 7.45 2.00
N HIS A 130 11.07 7.28 2.58
CA HIS A 130 11.98 6.21 2.17
C HIS A 130 11.42 4.84 2.55
N LEU A 131 10.79 4.69 3.72
CA LEU A 131 10.17 3.43 4.10
C LEU A 131 8.99 3.05 3.20
N ALA A 132 8.14 4.03 2.85
CA ALA A 132 7.04 3.83 1.90
C ALA A 132 7.57 3.43 0.50
N ALA A 133 8.70 4.00 0.09
CA ALA A 133 9.37 3.65 -1.16
C ALA A 133 10.07 2.29 -1.14
N LYS A 134 10.54 1.83 0.03
CA LYS A 134 11.37 0.62 0.17
C LYS A 134 10.54 -0.65 0.30
N TYR A 135 9.47 -0.62 1.08
CA TYR A 135 8.70 -1.82 1.41
C TYR A 135 7.43 -1.87 0.56
N PRO A 136 7.35 -2.78 -0.43
CA PRO A 136 6.11 -3.01 -1.16
C PRO A 136 5.04 -3.54 -0.21
N TYR A 137 3.78 -3.25 -0.50
CA TYR A 137 2.64 -3.81 0.21
C TYR A 137 2.78 -5.34 0.26
N HIS A 138 2.97 -5.91 1.46
CA HIS A 138 2.96 -7.36 1.63
C HIS A 138 1.56 -7.84 1.27
N SER A 139 1.42 -8.41 0.08
CA SER A 139 0.24 -9.12 -0.36
C SER A 139 0.04 -10.37 0.51
N GLN A 140 -0.53 -10.19 1.70
CA GLN A 140 -1.26 -11.29 2.35
C GLN A 140 -2.49 -11.68 1.51
N VAL A 141 -2.89 -10.83 0.56
CA VAL A 141 -3.93 -11.12 -0.43
C VAL A 141 -3.27 -11.60 -1.71
N GLY A 142 -3.05 -12.91 -1.81
CA GLY A 142 -2.70 -13.55 -3.08
C GLY A 142 -3.81 -13.26 -4.11
N GLY A 143 -3.51 -12.45 -5.12
CA GLY A 143 -4.47 -12.12 -6.19
C GLY A 143 -4.38 -10.73 -6.79
N LEU A 144 -3.65 -9.77 -6.19
CA LEU A 144 -3.47 -8.45 -6.79
C LEU A 144 -2.46 -8.50 -7.95
N SER A 145 -2.84 -7.94 -9.09
CA SER A 145 -1.94 -7.69 -10.22
C SER A 145 -0.82 -6.73 -9.81
N SER A 146 0.38 -6.89 -10.34
CA SER A 146 1.54 -6.03 -10.06
C SER A 146 1.24 -4.54 -10.26
N ALA A 147 0.47 -4.19 -11.30
CA ALA A 147 0.03 -2.81 -11.55
C ALA A 147 -0.87 -2.23 -10.44
N ALA A 148 -1.68 -3.07 -9.79
CA ALA A 148 -2.52 -2.64 -8.66
C ALA A 148 -1.67 -2.38 -7.41
N LEU A 149 -0.59 -3.14 -7.21
CA LEU A 149 0.36 -2.94 -6.12
C LEU A 149 1.18 -1.66 -6.33
N GLU A 150 1.65 -1.40 -7.56
CA GLU A 150 2.34 -0.15 -7.90
C GLU A 150 1.43 1.07 -7.65
N MET A 151 0.19 1.02 -8.11
CA MET A 151 -0.78 2.12 -7.92
C MET A 151 -1.09 2.36 -6.43
N GLN A 152 -1.21 1.31 -5.62
CA GLN A 152 -1.40 1.46 -4.17
C GLN A 152 -0.18 2.09 -3.49
N GLN A 153 1.02 1.73 -3.95
CA GLN A 153 2.26 2.25 -3.38
C GLN A 153 2.51 3.71 -3.77
N GLU A 154 2.24 4.09 -5.02
CA GLU A 154 2.26 5.49 -5.45
C GLU A 154 1.27 6.34 -4.65
N PHE A 155 0.07 5.81 -4.40
CA PHE A 155 -0.91 6.47 -3.55
C PHE A 155 -0.40 6.69 -2.11
N LEU A 156 0.23 5.67 -1.50
CA LEU A 156 0.84 5.80 -0.18
C LEU A 156 1.98 6.83 -0.18
N LEU A 157 2.85 6.82 -1.19
CA LEU A 157 3.92 7.81 -1.35
C LEU A 157 3.35 9.22 -1.42
N PHE A 158 2.32 9.43 -2.23
CA PHE A 158 1.65 10.72 -2.36
C PHE A 158 1.06 11.20 -1.03
N GLU A 159 0.37 10.31 -0.32
CA GLU A 159 -0.25 10.65 0.97
C GLU A 159 0.82 11.03 2.01
N VAL A 160 1.89 10.25 2.13
CA VAL A 160 3.01 10.54 3.04
C VAL A 160 3.74 11.83 2.63
N GLU A 161 4.03 12.02 1.35
CA GLU A 161 4.72 13.21 0.83
C GLU A 161 3.93 14.49 1.13
N LYS A 162 2.60 14.45 0.98
CA LYS A 162 1.69 15.55 1.32
C LYS A 162 1.76 15.93 2.80
N ARG A 163 1.94 14.95 3.69
CA ARG A 163 2.03 15.18 5.14
C ARG A 163 3.42 15.62 5.61
N MET A 164 4.45 15.49 4.78
CA MET A 164 5.82 15.82 5.14
C MET A 164 6.20 17.28 4.80
N GLN A 165 7.07 17.84 5.65
CA GLN A 165 7.70 19.14 5.39
C GLN A 165 8.56 19.11 4.11
N PRO A 166 8.60 20.20 3.32
CA PRO A 166 9.32 20.25 2.04
C PRO A 166 10.81 19.88 2.14
N SER A 167 11.47 20.27 3.25
CA SER A 167 12.89 19.98 3.50
C SER A 167 13.22 18.49 3.58
N PHE A 168 12.26 17.65 4.00
CA PHE A 168 12.47 16.22 4.19
C PHE A 168 12.08 15.37 2.98
N ARG A 169 11.42 15.95 1.96
CA ARG A 169 10.99 15.23 0.74
C ARG A 169 12.17 14.79 -0.13
N ASN A 170 13.20 15.62 -0.18
CA ASN A 170 14.42 15.38 -0.97
C ASN A 170 15.61 14.95 -0.11
N MET A 171 15.36 14.61 1.16
CA MET A 171 16.42 14.14 2.04
C MET A 171 16.97 12.81 1.52
N LYS A 172 18.25 12.57 1.77
CA LYS A 172 18.92 11.33 1.37
C LYS A 172 19.15 10.46 2.58
N ASN A 173 18.89 9.15 2.44
CA ASN A 173 19.18 8.18 3.49
C ASN A 173 20.70 7.89 3.61
N ALA A 174 21.08 6.94 4.47
CA ALA A 174 22.48 6.55 4.66
C ALA A 174 23.16 6.07 3.37
N GLN A 175 22.40 5.59 2.38
CA GLN A 175 22.90 5.18 1.07
C GLN A 175 23.02 6.34 0.07
N ARG A 176 22.78 7.58 0.51
CA ARG A 176 22.76 8.80 -0.31
C ARG A 176 21.69 8.79 -1.41
N LEU A 177 20.63 8.02 -1.21
CA LEU A 177 19.48 7.94 -2.14
C LEU A 177 18.31 8.72 -1.56
N THR A 178 17.57 9.40 -2.44
CA THR A 178 16.23 9.93 -2.16
C THR A 178 15.19 8.82 -2.17
N SER A 179 13.99 9.09 -1.64
CA SER A 179 12.88 8.12 -1.69
C SER A 179 12.52 7.68 -3.12
N LYS A 180 12.53 8.61 -4.09
CA LYS A 180 12.25 8.32 -5.50
C LYS A 180 13.31 7.42 -6.13
N GLU A 181 14.59 7.73 -5.88
CA GLU A 181 15.70 6.88 -6.35
C GLU A 181 15.66 5.50 -5.69
N LEU A 182 15.30 5.42 -4.42
CA LEU A 182 15.14 4.18 -3.68
C LEU A 182 13.98 3.35 -4.25
N PHE A 183 12.83 3.97 -4.52
CA PHE A 183 11.67 3.29 -5.13
C PHE A 183 12.05 2.64 -6.46
N THR A 184 12.65 3.42 -7.38
CA THR A 184 13.10 2.89 -8.67
C THR A 184 14.11 1.76 -8.53
N ARG A 185 14.98 1.83 -7.50
CA ARG A 185 15.98 0.78 -7.26
C ARG A 185 15.35 -0.52 -6.78
N GLU A 186 14.49 -0.45 -5.76
CA GLU A 186 13.86 -1.63 -5.15
C GLU A 186 12.86 -2.30 -6.12
N HIS A 187 12.16 -1.52 -6.96
CA HIS A 187 11.17 -2.04 -7.90
C HIS A 187 11.74 -2.36 -9.29
N LYS A 188 13.06 -2.19 -9.51
CA LYS A 188 13.70 -2.45 -10.80
C LYS A 188 13.52 -3.89 -11.29
N SER A 189 13.52 -4.86 -10.39
CA SER A 189 13.30 -6.28 -10.73
C SER A 189 11.86 -6.54 -11.18
N LEU A 190 10.89 -5.92 -10.50
CA LEU A 190 9.48 -5.96 -10.86
C LEU A 190 9.24 -5.32 -12.22
N MET A 191 9.73 -4.10 -12.45
CA MET A 191 9.61 -3.42 -13.74
C MET A 191 10.18 -4.23 -14.90
N LYS A 192 11.33 -4.89 -14.71
CA LYS A 192 11.89 -5.81 -15.73
C LYS A 192 10.99 -7.02 -15.99
N SER A 193 10.38 -7.58 -14.95
CA SER A 193 9.47 -8.71 -15.09
C SER A 193 8.18 -8.30 -15.81
N GLU A 194 7.67 -7.09 -15.55
CA GLU A 194 6.52 -6.51 -16.20
C GLU A 194 6.80 -6.15 -17.65
N GLU A 195 7.96 -5.55 -17.94
CA GLU A 195 8.41 -5.27 -19.31
C GLU A 195 8.46 -6.56 -20.12
N LYS A 196 9.01 -7.64 -19.55
CA LYS A 196 9.05 -8.96 -20.20
C LYS A 196 7.64 -9.54 -20.38
N TRP A 197 6.78 -9.46 -19.38
CA TRP A 197 5.40 -9.96 -19.45
C TRP A 197 4.59 -9.21 -20.51
N MET A 198 4.69 -7.87 -20.52
CA MET A 198 4.03 -7.01 -21.49
C MET A 198 4.57 -7.24 -22.89
N ARG A 199 5.90 -7.35 -23.06
CA ARG A 199 6.51 -7.69 -24.36
C ARG A 199 6.01 -9.02 -24.90
N ASN A 200 5.99 -10.08 -24.08
CA ASN A 200 5.50 -11.39 -24.49
C ASN A 200 4.01 -11.35 -24.85
N THR A 201 3.20 -10.65 -24.04
CA THR A 201 1.76 -10.49 -24.27
C THR A 201 1.49 -9.72 -25.55
N THR A 202 2.16 -8.59 -25.77
CA THR A 202 2.06 -7.79 -26.99
C THR A 202 2.57 -8.55 -28.19
N SER A 203 3.68 -9.28 -28.11
CA SER A 203 4.16 -10.13 -29.21
C SER A 203 3.13 -11.19 -29.61
N SER A 204 2.49 -11.85 -28.64
CA SER A 204 1.44 -12.84 -28.95
C SER A 204 0.21 -12.22 -29.63
N ARG A 205 -0.21 -11.03 -29.21
CA ARG A 205 -1.37 -10.32 -29.78
C ARG A 205 -1.06 -9.62 -31.11
N MET A 206 0.16 -9.12 -31.27
CA MET A 206 0.62 -8.46 -32.49
C MET A 206 0.67 -9.44 -33.67
N VAL A 207 1.06 -10.70 -33.45
CA VAL A 207 1.00 -11.74 -34.49
C VAL A 207 -0.45 -11.94 -34.97
N VAL A 208 -1.41 -12.02 -34.04
CA VAL A 208 -2.84 -12.16 -34.38
C VAL A 208 -3.34 -10.91 -35.12
N ALA A 209 -3.01 -9.71 -34.65
CA ALA A 209 -3.39 -8.46 -35.30
C ALA A 209 -2.79 -8.33 -36.71
N THR A 210 -1.51 -8.67 -36.90
CA THR A 210 -0.85 -8.65 -38.22
C THR A 210 -1.50 -9.63 -39.19
N LEU A 211 -1.92 -10.82 -38.72
CA LEU A 211 -2.66 -11.77 -39.54
C LEU A 211 -4.03 -11.23 -39.96
N ILE A 212 -4.78 -10.62 -39.02
CA ILE A 212 -6.08 -10.00 -39.31
C ILE A 212 -5.92 -8.85 -40.31
N ALA A 213 -4.98 -7.93 -40.07
CA ALA A 213 -4.70 -6.80 -40.95
C ALA A 213 -4.32 -7.26 -42.37
N MET A 214 -3.53 -8.33 -42.51
CA MET A 214 -3.16 -8.90 -43.81
C MET A 214 -4.38 -9.44 -44.56
N VAL A 215 -5.29 -10.16 -43.88
CA VAL A 215 -6.52 -10.70 -44.50
C VAL A 215 -7.45 -9.57 -44.95
N VAL A 216 -7.67 -8.59 -44.08
CA VAL A 216 -8.53 -7.42 -44.35
C VAL A 216 -7.95 -6.54 -45.46
N PHE A 217 -6.63 -6.30 -45.45
CA PHE A 217 -5.95 -5.59 -46.53
C PHE A 217 -6.10 -6.32 -47.88
N SER A 218 -5.95 -7.65 -47.90
CA SER A 218 -6.15 -8.44 -49.12
C SER A 218 -7.60 -8.38 -49.63
N ALA A 219 -8.58 -8.35 -48.72
CA ALA A 219 -10.00 -8.28 -49.05
C ALA A 219 -10.41 -6.95 -49.71
N ASN A 220 -9.74 -5.85 -49.38
CA ASN A 220 -9.97 -4.54 -50.01
C ASN A 220 -9.57 -4.48 -51.48
N PHE A 221 -8.49 -5.17 -51.85
CA PHE A 221 -8.02 -5.20 -53.25
C PHE A 221 -8.63 -6.33 -54.06
N ILE A 222 -9.08 -7.40 -53.40
CA ILE A 222 -9.72 -8.55 -54.04
C ILE A 222 -11.19 -8.56 -53.64
N VAL A 223 -11.99 -7.74 -54.32
CA VAL A 223 -13.43 -7.70 -54.10
C VAL A 223 -14.03 -9.04 -54.52
N PRO A 224 -14.72 -9.77 -53.63
CA PRO A 224 -15.34 -11.04 -53.98
C PRO A 224 -16.48 -10.80 -54.98
N GLY A 225 -16.40 -11.46 -56.13
CA GLY A 225 -17.37 -11.35 -57.22
C GLY A 225 -16.71 -11.13 -58.57
N ASP A 226 -17.50 -11.20 -59.62
CA ASP A 226 -17.08 -10.76 -60.95
C ASP A 226 -17.29 -9.25 -61.09
N TYR A 227 -16.67 -8.64 -62.10
CA TYR A 227 -16.92 -7.24 -62.45
C TYR A 227 -17.85 -7.18 -63.65
N ASN A 228 -18.80 -6.25 -63.64
CA ASN A 228 -19.62 -6.00 -64.82
C ASN A 228 -18.72 -5.57 -65.98
N ASN A 229 -18.75 -6.33 -67.07
CA ASN A 229 -17.88 -6.19 -68.24
C ASN A 229 -18.00 -4.79 -68.91
N VAL A 230 -19.11 -4.10 -68.67
CA VAL A 230 -19.46 -2.81 -69.28
C VAL A 230 -19.17 -1.63 -68.34
N THR A 231 -19.63 -1.69 -67.09
CA THR A 231 -19.51 -0.60 -66.10
C THR A 231 -18.27 -0.71 -65.21
N ARG A 232 -17.54 -1.84 -65.25
CA ARG A 232 -16.40 -2.16 -64.36
C ARG A 232 -16.71 -2.05 -62.86
N THR A 233 -17.98 -2.19 -62.49
CA THR A 233 -18.41 -2.21 -61.08
C THR A 233 -18.54 -3.65 -60.58
N PRO A 234 -18.26 -3.92 -59.29
CA PRO A 234 -18.49 -5.24 -58.69
C PRO A 234 -19.94 -5.71 -58.89
N LEU A 235 -20.16 -6.93 -59.38
CA LEU A 235 -21.50 -7.45 -59.73
C LEU A 235 -22.44 -7.58 -58.51
N LEU A 236 -21.87 -7.66 -57.31
CA LEU A 236 -22.59 -7.87 -56.04
C LEU A 236 -22.95 -6.57 -55.30
N LEU A 237 -22.66 -5.40 -55.89
CA LEU A 237 -22.82 -4.09 -55.23
C LEU A 237 -24.22 -3.81 -54.68
N GLU A 238 -25.25 -4.37 -55.31
CA GLU A 238 -26.67 -4.15 -54.96
C GLU A 238 -27.21 -5.15 -53.92
N LYS A 239 -26.40 -6.10 -53.43
CA LYS A 239 -26.85 -7.07 -52.42
C LYS A 239 -26.56 -6.58 -51.00
N ASP A 240 -27.53 -6.75 -50.10
CA ASP A 240 -27.40 -6.37 -48.67
C ASP A 240 -26.17 -7.00 -47.99
N PHE A 241 -25.82 -8.24 -48.36
CA PHE A 241 -24.63 -8.93 -47.84
C PHE A 241 -23.32 -8.26 -48.24
N PHE A 242 -23.26 -7.59 -49.39
CA PHE A 242 -22.07 -6.86 -49.85
C PHE A 242 -21.85 -5.60 -49.01
N LEU A 243 -22.93 -4.90 -48.65
CA LEU A 243 -22.86 -3.75 -47.75
C LEU A 243 -22.37 -4.16 -46.35
N VAL A 244 -22.89 -5.25 -45.80
CA VAL A 244 -22.43 -5.80 -44.51
C VAL A 244 -20.95 -6.18 -44.56
N PHE A 245 -20.49 -6.77 -45.67
CA PHE A 245 -19.08 -7.09 -45.89
C PHE A 245 -18.20 -5.83 -45.87
N VAL A 246 -18.53 -4.80 -46.66
CA VAL A 246 -17.75 -3.55 -46.73
C VAL A 246 -17.73 -2.80 -45.39
N ILE A 247 -18.87 -2.74 -44.68
CA ILE A 247 -18.93 -2.10 -43.36
C ILE A 247 -18.08 -2.88 -42.35
N SER A 248 -18.16 -4.21 -42.34
CA SER A 248 -17.38 -5.04 -41.41
C SER A 248 -15.87 -4.90 -41.66
N ASP A 249 -15.46 -4.84 -42.92
CA ASP A 249 -14.08 -4.70 -43.33
C ASP A 249 -13.51 -3.31 -42.99
N ALA A 250 -14.29 -2.25 -43.17
CA ALA A 250 -13.94 -0.89 -42.76
C ALA A 250 -13.79 -0.74 -41.24
N VAL A 251 -14.68 -1.38 -40.46
CA VAL A 251 -14.59 -1.41 -39.00
C VAL A 251 -13.37 -2.21 -38.54
N ALA A 252 -13.06 -3.33 -39.20
CA ALA A 252 -11.88 -4.12 -38.91
C ALA A 252 -10.57 -3.35 -39.18
N LEU A 253 -10.48 -2.62 -40.31
CA LEU A 253 -9.34 -1.73 -40.62
C LEU A 253 -9.16 -0.61 -39.60
N SER A 254 -10.26 -0.07 -39.09
CA SER A 254 -10.24 1.05 -38.13
C SER A 254 -9.89 0.58 -36.72
N SER A 255 -10.09 -0.70 -36.42
CA SER A 255 -9.89 -1.28 -35.09
C SER A 255 -8.58 -2.06 -34.95
N SER A 256 -7.92 -2.41 -36.05
CA SER A 256 -6.64 -3.14 -36.07
C SER A 256 -5.44 -2.21 -36.02
#